data_AF-A0A371DU14-F1
#
_entry.id   AF-A0A371DU14-F1
#
_cell.length_a   1.000
_cell.length_b   1.000
_cell.length_c   1.000
_cell.angle_alpha   90.00
_cell.angle_beta   90.00
_cell.angle_gamma   90.00
#
_symmetry.space_group_name_H-M   'P 1'
#
loop_
_entity.id
_entity.type
_entity.pdbx_description
1 polymer ?
#
loop_
_entity_poly.entity_id
_entity_poly.type
_entity_poly.pdbx_seq_one_letter_code
_entity_poly.pdbx_strand_id
1 'polypeptide(L)'
;MLRRKRSLLGHGTPDNVVKRRQDVGSTQPSPTAVVSSLPTGALSSVSTGGSLSLPTSTRVPGGLATLSSSRSTSDRTISGTLAPAQAPARTSKGSKCTPSPSKTLAPSATWTTCPYVVRDGKANPDVRTLPDSPAAVEMAQAVLWNAVAFALNKKIRSYSQNAANSIDTFFLAPATAMNPNMNYGQQVRGPGKAHQMGSYTGILDMRGLVKVMNAIALMKAAASPDWTNARDKAMTAWTKSYISWIENSALGKEVATKANNHFTFYVNQMAAAQMYLGDTQGAQSTLKSYFTHQFLDQIAASGEQPFEAVRTRPYHYRCFNLEAMITNAKLADQLGMNVWTAKSKYGATIQNALDYVMATDPKGEDISDIFPHVAAIAAAYGDPKGKYASFLQQKDSGYMNQPFWFYDQSAALPNSPAGHSKRQLSLSGAAQDLAAYSDAMTGKVVDVASAVGSETGAVQFECPLVFLAAPETELEDGLFVTCDQLKPWYEMPMPVAPEAL
;
A
#
# COMPACT_ATOMS: atom_id res chain seq x y z
N MET A 1 -52.47 -25.63 -34.99
CA MET A 1 -52.54 -24.68 -36.13
C MET A 1 -51.29 -23.79 -36.03
N LEU A 2 -50.18 -24.00 -36.73
CA LEU A 2 -49.93 -24.42 -38.13
C LEU A 2 -50.35 -23.36 -39.17
N ARG A 3 -49.46 -22.39 -39.43
CA ARG A 3 -49.33 -21.72 -40.74
C ARG A 3 -47.83 -21.50 -41.05
N ARG A 4 -47.46 -21.74 -42.31
CA ARG A 4 -46.09 -21.74 -42.88
C ARG A 4 -45.95 -20.63 -43.94
N LYS A 5 -44.71 -20.42 -44.39
CA LYS A 5 -44.24 -19.63 -45.56
C LYS A 5 -43.99 -18.14 -45.26
N ARG A 6 -42.98 -17.48 -45.85
CA ARG A 6 -42.07 -17.89 -46.95
C ARG A 6 -40.68 -17.24 -46.80
N SER A 7 -39.67 -17.85 -47.42
CA SER A 7 -38.30 -17.32 -47.55
C SER A 7 -38.18 -16.34 -48.73
N LEU A 8 -37.28 -15.35 -48.61
CA LEU A 8 -36.55 -14.72 -49.71
C LEU A 8 -35.08 -14.52 -49.29
N LEU A 9 -34.16 -14.71 -50.23
CA LEU A 9 -32.71 -14.52 -50.08
C LEU A 9 -32.28 -13.16 -50.66
N GLY A 10 -31.23 -12.57 -50.08
CA GLY A 10 -30.54 -11.38 -50.61
C GLY A 10 -29.16 -11.25 -49.97
N HIS A 11 -28.12 -11.00 -50.77
CA HIS A 11 -26.72 -11.10 -50.34
C HIS A 11 -26.19 -9.89 -49.55
N GLY A 12 -25.20 -10.14 -48.69
CA GLY A 12 -24.39 -9.13 -48.01
C GLY A 12 -23.35 -9.75 -47.05
N THR A 13 -22.17 -10.08 -47.56
CA THR A 13 -20.92 -10.33 -46.80
C THR A 13 -20.34 -8.99 -46.27
N PRO A 14 -19.48 -8.94 -45.22
CA PRO A 14 -18.36 -9.88 -44.99
C PRO A 14 -18.03 -10.29 -43.53
N ASP A 15 -17.10 -11.26 -43.45
CA ASP A 15 -16.07 -11.51 -42.43
C ASP A 15 -16.35 -11.28 -40.93
N ASN A 16 -16.31 -12.37 -40.16
CA ASN A 16 -15.12 -12.63 -39.33
C ASN A 16 -14.97 -14.09 -38.88
N VAL A 17 -13.71 -14.50 -38.71
CA VAL A 17 -13.32 -15.91 -38.49
C VAL A 17 -13.30 -16.26 -37.00
N VAL A 18 -14.16 -17.19 -36.58
CA VAL A 18 -14.03 -17.86 -35.28
C VAL A 18 -13.37 -19.23 -35.48
N LYS A 19 -12.08 -19.36 -35.19
CA LYS A 19 -11.41 -20.67 -35.07
C LYS A 19 -11.32 -21.11 -33.62
N ARG A 20 -12.02 -22.20 -33.31
CA ARG A 20 -12.04 -22.89 -32.02
C ARG A 20 -10.73 -23.64 -31.80
N ARG A 21 -10.20 -23.61 -30.58
CA ARG A 21 -9.00 -24.37 -30.13
C ARG A 21 -9.28 -25.89 -30.17
N GLN A 22 -8.26 -26.70 -30.50
CA GLN A 22 -8.26 -28.16 -30.37
C GLN A 22 -7.11 -28.61 -29.45
N ASP A 23 -7.30 -29.74 -28.78
CA ASP A 23 -6.40 -30.31 -27.78
C ASP A 23 -5.29 -31.22 -28.35
N VAL A 24 -4.07 -31.10 -27.80
CA VAL A 24 -2.98 -32.11 -27.73
C VAL A 24 -2.07 -31.72 -26.53
N GLY A 25 -1.48 -32.59 -25.71
CA GLY A 25 -1.68 -34.04 -25.55
C GLY A 25 -0.41 -34.78 -25.09
N SER A 26 -0.26 -35.05 -23.77
CA SER A 26 0.87 -35.77 -23.11
C SER A 26 2.25 -35.04 -23.15
N THR A 27 3.26 -35.30 -22.30
CA THR A 27 3.60 -36.36 -21.31
C THR A 27 4.28 -35.81 -20.04
N GLN A 28 4.21 -36.53 -18.90
CA GLN A 28 5.10 -36.33 -17.73
C GLN A 28 6.52 -36.90 -17.96
N PRO A 29 7.51 -36.51 -17.13
CA PRO A 29 7.94 -37.43 -16.05
C PRO A 29 8.20 -36.75 -14.68
N SER A 30 8.06 -37.53 -13.61
CA SER A 30 8.56 -37.16 -12.26
C SER A 30 10.07 -37.35 -12.16
N PRO A 31 10.74 -36.70 -11.17
CA PRO A 31 11.48 -37.53 -10.22
C PRO A 31 11.30 -37.16 -8.73
N THR A 32 11.43 -38.22 -7.95
CA THR A 32 11.72 -38.36 -6.51
C THR A 32 12.36 -37.20 -5.74
N ALA A 33 11.91 -37.05 -4.49
CA ALA A 33 12.50 -36.18 -3.48
C ALA A 33 13.89 -36.64 -3.02
N VAL A 34 14.73 -35.67 -2.64
CA VAL A 34 15.84 -35.86 -1.69
C VAL A 34 15.67 -34.79 -0.60
N VAL A 35 15.52 -35.24 0.65
CA VAL A 35 15.45 -34.35 1.82
C VAL A 35 16.88 -34.01 2.25
N SER A 36 17.28 -32.74 2.14
CA SER A 36 18.50 -32.23 2.78
C SER A 36 18.15 -31.38 4.00
N SER A 37 18.75 -31.73 5.13
CA SER A 37 18.54 -31.11 6.44
C SER A 37 19.07 -29.67 6.50
N LEU A 38 18.24 -28.75 7.00
CA LEU A 38 18.68 -27.41 7.42
C LEU A 38 19.68 -27.51 8.59
N PRO A 39 20.82 -26.79 8.58
CA PRO A 39 21.69 -26.68 9.74
C PRO A 39 21.03 -25.83 10.83
N THR A 40 20.69 -26.45 11.95
CA THR A 40 20.35 -25.74 13.19
C THR A 40 21.62 -25.24 13.87
N GLY A 41 21.86 -23.92 13.89
CA GLY A 41 22.88 -23.33 14.78
C GLY A 41 23.51 -22.03 14.28
N ALA A 42 22.87 -20.88 14.57
CA ALA A 42 23.50 -19.55 14.48
C ALA A 42 22.73 -18.47 15.28
N LEU A 43 22.29 -18.76 16.52
CA LEU A 43 21.69 -17.76 17.43
C LEU A 43 22.18 -17.96 18.87
N SER A 44 23.48 -17.73 19.10
CA SER A 44 24.08 -17.81 20.44
C SER A 44 25.40 -17.03 20.57
N SER A 45 25.43 -15.76 20.14
CA SER A 45 26.48 -14.80 20.52
C SER A 45 26.17 -13.35 20.07
N VAL A 46 25.35 -12.63 20.83
CA VAL A 46 25.41 -11.16 20.84
C VAL A 46 25.69 -10.72 22.27
N SER A 47 26.78 -9.97 22.45
CA SER A 47 27.27 -9.53 23.74
C SER A 47 26.28 -8.60 24.45
N THR A 48 25.98 -8.89 25.72
CA THR A 48 25.24 -8.00 26.61
C THR A 48 26.15 -6.89 27.14
N GLY A 49 26.34 -5.83 26.35
CA GLY A 49 27.19 -4.69 26.70
C GLY A 49 26.64 -3.37 26.17
N GLY A 50 25.68 -2.77 26.89
CA GLY A 50 25.06 -1.51 26.49
C GLY A 50 23.84 -1.15 27.34
N SER A 51 24.06 -0.58 28.52
CA SER A 51 22.98 -0.12 29.40
C SER A 51 22.34 1.16 28.86
N LEU A 52 21.17 1.05 28.24
CA LEU A 52 20.29 2.19 28.00
C LEU A 52 19.51 2.52 29.28
N SER A 53 19.91 3.58 29.96
CA SER A 53 19.28 4.03 31.21
C SER A 53 17.88 4.59 30.95
N LEU A 54 16.85 3.91 31.47
CA LEU A 54 15.48 4.45 31.53
C LEU A 54 15.40 5.61 32.54
N PRO A 55 14.56 6.65 32.31
CA PRO A 55 14.40 7.74 33.26
C PRO A 55 13.62 7.28 34.50
N THR A 56 14.33 7.06 35.62
CA THR A 56 13.70 6.72 36.90
C THR A 56 13.22 7.98 37.61
N SER A 57 11.92 8.28 37.54
CA SER A 57 11.27 9.22 38.46
C SER A 57 10.38 8.46 39.44
N THR A 58 10.85 8.31 40.67
CA THR A 58 10.11 7.66 41.76
C THR A 58 9.01 8.56 42.30
N ARG A 59 7.76 8.09 42.27
CA ARG A 59 6.68 8.64 43.12
C ARG A 59 5.98 7.52 43.88
N VAL A 60 5.83 7.74 45.18
CA VAL A 60 5.37 6.76 46.19
C VAL A 60 3.89 6.38 45.95
N PRO A 61 3.45 5.13 46.21
CA PRO A 61 2.05 4.75 46.05
C PRO A 61 1.21 5.32 47.19
N GLY A 62 0.23 6.17 46.86
CA GLY A 62 -0.70 6.76 47.81
C GLY A 62 -2.15 6.55 47.40
N GLY A 63 -2.91 5.81 48.22
CA GLY A 63 -4.37 5.87 48.33
C GLY A 63 -5.22 5.56 47.09
N LEU A 64 -5.95 4.45 47.12
CA LEU A 64 -7.17 4.30 46.30
C LEU A 64 -8.18 5.38 46.69
N ALA A 65 -8.32 6.41 45.86
CA ALA A 65 -9.41 7.37 45.93
C ALA A 65 -10.47 7.00 44.89
N THR A 66 -11.61 6.50 45.36
CA THR A 66 -12.83 6.37 44.54
C THR A 66 -13.30 7.76 44.10
N LEU A 67 -13.21 8.06 42.81
CA LEU A 67 -13.72 9.32 42.25
C LEU A 67 -14.68 9.10 41.09
N SER A 68 -15.77 9.86 41.18
CA SER A 68 -16.88 9.96 40.24
C SER A 68 -16.42 10.32 38.82
N SER A 69 -17.23 9.92 37.83
CA SER A 69 -16.95 10.15 36.42
C SER A 69 -16.94 11.64 36.04
N SER A 70 -15.76 12.19 35.77
CA SER A 70 -15.58 13.40 34.96
C SER A 70 -14.89 13.03 33.64
N ARG A 71 -15.61 13.13 32.53
CA ARG A 71 -15.05 12.87 31.19
C ARG A 71 -14.22 14.07 30.75
N SER A 72 -12.90 13.89 30.66
CA SER A 72 -11.98 14.85 30.01
C SER A 72 -10.69 14.16 29.55
N THR A 73 -10.79 13.20 28.65
CA THR A 73 -9.68 12.76 27.81
C THR A 73 -10.00 13.12 26.36
N SER A 74 -9.19 13.99 25.77
CA SER A 74 -9.41 14.49 24.40
C SER A 74 -8.81 13.56 23.35
N ASP A 75 -9.29 12.32 23.29
CA ASP A 75 -9.11 11.47 22.11
C ASP A 75 -9.96 12.05 20.98
N ARG A 76 -9.33 12.59 19.94
CA ARG A 76 -10.03 13.09 18.74
C ARG A 76 -10.49 11.92 17.86
N THR A 77 -11.48 11.17 18.33
CA THR A 77 -12.34 10.38 17.44
C THR A 77 -13.38 11.30 16.80
N ILE A 78 -13.41 11.37 15.47
CA ILE A 78 -14.41 12.18 14.75
C ILE A 78 -15.74 11.42 14.74
N SER A 79 -16.50 11.54 15.83
CA SER A 79 -17.90 11.11 15.87
C SER A 79 -18.81 12.14 15.21
N GLY A 80 -19.64 11.69 14.27
CA GLY A 80 -20.53 12.57 13.50
C GLY A 80 -21.75 13.06 14.27
N THR A 81 -22.24 14.25 13.91
CA THR A 81 -23.44 14.87 14.50
C THR A 81 -24.69 14.58 13.65
N LEU A 82 -25.83 14.33 14.30
CA LEU A 82 -27.13 14.12 13.63
C LEU A 82 -27.82 15.43 13.24
N ALA A 83 -28.74 15.34 12.27
CA ALA A 83 -29.35 16.48 11.58
C ALA A 83 -30.61 17.07 12.26
N PRO A 84 -31.02 18.28 11.85
CA PRO A 84 -32.42 18.66 11.69
C PRO A 84 -32.78 18.93 10.21
N ALA A 85 -34.06 18.80 9.84
CA ALA A 85 -34.52 18.91 8.46
C ALA A 85 -35.76 19.81 8.31
N GLN A 86 -35.81 20.70 7.31
CA GLN A 86 -37.06 21.39 6.91
C GLN A 86 -37.04 22.01 5.49
N ALA A 87 -38.07 21.64 4.70
CA ALA A 87 -38.79 22.42 3.66
C ALA A 87 -38.03 22.95 2.39
N PRO A 88 -38.72 23.40 1.31
CA PRO A 88 -38.86 22.53 0.12
C PRO A 88 -38.55 23.20 -1.25
N ALA A 89 -38.26 22.40 -2.28
CA ALA A 89 -38.18 22.84 -3.67
C ALA A 89 -39.09 22.00 -4.60
N ARG A 90 -39.65 22.64 -5.65
CA ARG A 90 -40.72 22.10 -6.51
C ARG A 90 -40.23 21.72 -7.92
N THR A 91 -40.82 20.64 -8.47
CA THR A 91 -41.06 20.38 -9.92
C THR A 91 -39.82 20.19 -10.83
N SER A 92 -39.89 19.68 -12.07
CA SER A 92 -41.03 19.47 -13.00
C SER A 92 -40.88 18.20 -13.87
N LYS A 93 -41.84 17.94 -14.78
CA LYS A 93 -41.90 16.73 -15.63
C LYS A 93 -41.00 16.83 -16.87
N GLY A 94 -39.98 15.96 -16.93
CA GLY A 94 -39.23 15.60 -18.13
C GLY A 94 -38.36 14.38 -17.81
N SER A 95 -38.39 13.34 -18.64
CA SER A 95 -37.80 12.03 -18.31
C SER A 95 -36.27 12.04 -18.31
N LYS A 96 -35.66 12.41 -17.18
CA LYS A 96 -34.22 12.31 -16.89
C LYS A 96 -34.02 11.88 -15.45
N CYS A 97 -32.98 11.09 -15.21
CA CYS A 97 -32.60 10.62 -13.88
C CYS A 97 -32.47 11.78 -12.89
N THR A 98 -33.21 11.72 -11.78
CA THR A 98 -33.20 12.77 -10.74
C THR A 98 -32.43 12.25 -9.51
N PRO A 99 -31.15 12.61 -9.34
CA PRO A 99 -30.32 12.08 -8.26
C PRO A 99 -30.61 12.81 -6.95
N SER A 100 -31.44 12.23 -6.09
CA SER A 100 -31.38 12.51 -4.65
C SER A 100 -32.15 11.47 -3.83
N PRO A 101 -31.62 10.97 -2.70
CA PRO A 101 -32.44 10.37 -1.66
C PRO A 101 -33.41 11.45 -1.14
N SER A 102 -34.70 11.29 -1.43
CA SER A 102 -35.74 12.16 -0.88
C SER A 102 -36.32 11.54 0.40
N LYS A 103 -37.11 12.28 1.18
CA LYS A 103 -37.87 11.70 2.30
C LYS A 103 -38.89 10.61 1.86
N THR A 104 -39.09 10.40 0.56
CA THR A 104 -40.01 9.42 -0.03
C THR A 104 -39.36 8.41 -0.96
N LEU A 105 -38.04 8.50 -1.23
CA LEU A 105 -37.24 7.44 -1.86
C LEU A 105 -36.13 7.04 -0.89
N ALA A 106 -36.18 5.78 -0.43
CA ALA A 106 -35.01 5.17 0.21
C ALA A 106 -33.80 5.25 -0.76
N PRO A 107 -32.55 5.37 -0.28
CA PRO A 107 -31.36 5.44 -1.14
C PRO A 107 -31.29 4.31 -2.17
N SER A 108 -31.83 3.13 -1.83
CA SER A 108 -31.99 1.98 -2.73
C SER A 108 -32.76 2.28 -4.01
N ALA A 109 -33.78 3.14 -3.98
CA ALA A 109 -34.61 3.45 -5.15
C ALA A 109 -33.92 4.37 -6.18
N THR A 110 -32.91 5.15 -5.75
CA THR A 110 -32.21 6.12 -6.59
C THR A 110 -31.15 5.44 -7.47
N TRP A 111 -30.34 4.51 -6.93
CA TRP A 111 -29.33 3.81 -7.73
C TRP A 111 -29.88 2.61 -8.53
N THR A 112 -31.03 2.04 -8.17
CA THR A 112 -31.71 1.03 -9.01
C THR A 112 -32.23 1.60 -10.33
N THR A 113 -32.26 2.93 -10.47
CA THR A 113 -32.74 3.63 -11.68
C THR A 113 -31.69 4.49 -12.36
N CYS A 114 -30.67 4.96 -11.62
CA CYS A 114 -29.67 5.91 -12.13
C CYS A 114 -28.24 5.48 -11.79
N PRO A 115 -27.31 5.45 -12.78
CA PRO A 115 -25.91 5.18 -12.52
C PRO A 115 -25.27 6.32 -11.74
N TYR A 116 -24.32 5.99 -10.88
CA TYR A 116 -23.47 6.98 -10.22
C TYR A 116 -22.48 7.57 -11.24
N VAL A 117 -22.05 8.80 -10.97
CA VAL A 117 -21.05 9.51 -11.79
C VAL A 117 -19.89 9.92 -10.89
N VAL A 118 -18.67 9.68 -11.37
CA VAL A 118 -17.47 9.99 -10.60
C VAL A 118 -17.30 11.49 -10.47
N ARG A 119 -16.90 11.90 -9.26
CA ARG A 119 -16.54 13.27 -8.91
C ARG A 119 -15.28 13.17 -8.06
N ASP A 120 -14.13 13.27 -8.71
CA ASP A 120 -12.84 13.10 -8.05
C ASP A 120 -12.73 14.02 -6.81
N GLY A 121 -12.06 13.49 -5.78
CA GLY A 121 -11.92 14.16 -4.48
C GLY A 121 -13.20 14.34 -3.65
N LYS A 122 -14.39 13.98 -4.15
CA LYS A 122 -15.68 14.23 -3.48
C LYS A 122 -16.33 12.92 -3.02
N ALA A 123 -15.97 12.47 -1.82
CA ALA A 123 -16.54 11.28 -1.20
C ALA A 123 -18.08 11.36 -1.08
N ASN A 124 -18.78 10.38 -1.69
CA ASN A 124 -20.22 10.23 -1.53
C ASN A 124 -20.54 9.72 -0.11
N PRO A 125 -21.39 10.39 0.69
CA PRO A 125 -21.80 9.91 2.02
C PRO A 125 -22.35 8.48 2.08
N ASP A 126 -22.87 7.93 0.97
CA ASP A 126 -23.34 6.53 0.89
C ASP A 126 -22.29 5.50 1.34
N VAL A 127 -20.98 5.78 1.16
CA VAL A 127 -19.91 4.87 1.60
C VAL A 127 -19.93 4.64 3.11
N ARG A 128 -20.46 5.59 3.88
CA ARG A 128 -20.61 5.50 5.34
C ARG A 128 -21.71 4.50 5.77
N THR A 129 -22.48 3.97 4.82
CA THR A 129 -23.47 2.90 5.07
C THR A 129 -22.89 1.49 4.87
N LEU A 130 -21.66 1.39 4.36
CA LEU A 130 -20.95 0.13 4.14
C LEU A 130 -19.89 -0.06 5.26
N PRO A 131 -19.92 -1.16 6.03
CA PRO A 131 -18.99 -1.37 7.13
C PRO A 131 -17.61 -1.88 6.66
N ASP A 132 -17.52 -2.44 5.46
CA ASP A 132 -16.43 -3.34 5.08
C ASP A 132 -15.06 -2.65 4.94
N SER A 133 -14.99 -1.49 4.28
CA SER A 133 -13.73 -0.73 4.11
C SER A 133 -13.21 -0.15 5.44
N PRO A 134 -14.03 0.49 6.30
CA PRO A 134 -13.65 0.81 7.68
C PRO A 134 -13.20 -0.42 8.47
N ALA A 135 -13.95 -1.53 8.42
CA ALA A 135 -13.61 -2.75 9.14
C ALA A 135 -12.25 -3.34 8.70
N ALA A 136 -11.94 -3.35 7.40
CA ALA A 136 -10.64 -3.80 6.88
C ALA A 136 -9.48 -2.94 7.42
N VAL A 137 -9.64 -1.61 7.46
CA VAL A 137 -8.64 -0.68 7.99
C VAL A 137 -8.46 -0.83 9.50
N GLU A 138 -9.55 -0.84 10.25
CA GLU A 138 -9.54 -0.94 11.73
C GLU A 138 -9.01 -2.29 12.20
N MET A 139 -9.45 -3.40 11.57
CA MET A 139 -8.95 -4.74 11.86
C MET A 139 -7.46 -4.86 11.61
N ALA A 140 -6.97 -4.41 10.45
CA ALA A 140 -5.55 -4.47 10.11
C ALA A 140 -4.68 -3.66 11.09
N GLN A 141 -5.20 -2.52 11.57
CA GLN A 141 -4.52 -1.70 12.56
C GLN A 141 -4.55 -2.30 13.97
N ALA A 142 -5.69 -2.86 14.39
CA ALA A 142 -5.85 -3.52 15.68
C ALA A 142 -4.98 -4.78 15.79
N VAL A 143 -4.94 -5.60 14.74
CA VAL A 143 -4.11 -6.80 14.63
C VAL A 143 -2.62 -6.45 14.79
N LEU A 144 -2.14 -5.42 14.08
CA LEU A 144 -0.75 -4.97 14.19
C LEU A 144 -0.40 -4.46 15.59
N TRP A 145 -1.21 -3.55 16.16
CA TRP A 145 -0.87 -2.99 17.48
C TRP A 145 -0.94 -4.02 18.60
N ASN A 146 -1.88 -4.96 18.55
CA ASN A 146 -1.93 -6.04 19.52
C ASN A 146 -0.73 -7.01 19.35
N ALA A 147 -0.29 -7.32 18.13
CA ALA A 147 0.92 -8.13 17.91
C ALA A 147 2.19 -7.43 18.42
N VAL A 148 2.34 -6.12 18.18
CA VAL A 148 3.46 -5.31 18.71
C VAL A 148 3.42 -5.27 20.25
N ALA A 149 2.27 -4.99 20.85
CA ALA A 149 2.12 -4.96 22.31
C ALA A 149 2.43 -6.32 22.97
N PHE A 150 2.02 -7.43 22.34
CA PHE A 150 2.39 -8.77 22.80
C PHE A 150 3.89 -9.04 22.66
N ALA A 151 4.51 -8.65 21.55
CA ALA A 151 5.95 -8.84 21.32
C ALA A 151 6.80 -8.08 22.36
N LEU A 152 6.37 -6.86 22.73
CA LEU A 152 7.00 -6.03 23.77
C LEU A 152 6.71 -6.54 25.20
N ASN A 153 5.52 -7.08 25.47
CA ASN A 153 5.15 -7.60 26.79
C ASN A 153 4.39 -8.93 26.72
N LYS A 154 5.15 -10.02 26.53
CA LYS A 154 4.66 -11.40 26.41
C LYS A 154 3.86 -11.92 27.63
N LYS A 155 3.89 -11.20 28.77
CA LYS A 155 3.12 -11.56 29.98
C LYS A 155 1.64 -11.21 29.86
N ILE A 156 1.27 -10.22 29.04
CA ILE A 156 -0.12 -9.78 28.87
C ILE A 156 -0.73 -10.50 27.67
N ARG A 157 -1.32 -11.68 27.94
CA ARG A 157 -1.89 -12.58 26.91
C ARG A 157 -3.09 -12.01 26.14
N SER A 158 -3.82 -11.05 26.71
CA SER A 158 -4.97 -10.43 26.03
C SER A 158 -4.58 -9.78 24.70
N TYR A 159 -3.36 -9.28 24.55
CA TYR A 159 -2.89 -8.72 23.28
C TYR A 159 -2.84 -9.78 22.16
N SER A 160 -2.15 -10.91 22.37
CA SER A 160 -2.11 -11.97 21.34
C SER A 160 -3.47 -12.62 21.10
N GLN A 161 -4.30 -12.73 22.14
CA GLN A 161 -5.68 -13.20 22.03
C GLN A 161 -6.53 -12.26 21.16
N ASN A 162 -6.45 -10.95 21.35
CA ASN A 162 -7.16 -9.97 20.52
C ASN A 162 -6.73 -10.06 19.05
N ALA A 163 -5.43 -10.11 18.76
CA ALA A 163 -4.93 -10.26 17.39
C ALA A 163 -5.41 -11.56 16.73
N ALA A 164 -5.34 -12.69 17.45
CA ALA A 164 -5.84 -13.97 16.98
C ALA A 164 -7.36 -13.95 16.72
N ASN A 165 -8.15 -13.38 17.64
CA ASN A 165 -9.61 -13.27 17.51
C ASN A 165 -10.02 -12.38 16.32
N SER A 166 -9.31 -11.27 16.09
CA SER A 166 -9.55 -10.40 14.92
C SER A 166 -9.24 -11.11 13.60
N ILE A 167 -8.14 -11.85 13.53
CA ILE A 167 -7.79 -12.66 12.35
C ILE A 167 -8.80 -13.79 12.13
N ASP A 168 -9.19 -14.51 13.19
CA ASP A 168 -10.20 -15.56 13.11
C ASP A 168 -11.50 -15.00 12.56
N THR A 169 -12.00 -13.90 13.14
CA THR A 169 -13.25 -13.26 12.73
C THR A 169 -13.21 -12.81 11.27
N PHE A 170 -12.14 -12.14 10.84
CA PHE A 170 -12.09 -11.50 9.52
C PHE A 170 -11.70 -12.48 8.39
N PHE A 171 -10.91 -13.52 8.66
CA PHE A 171 -10.33 -14.37 7.60
C PHE A 171 -10.67 -15.86 7.68
N LEU A 172 -10.98 -16.41 8.86
CA LEU A 172 -10.96 -17.87 9.07
C LEU A 172 -12.27 -18.49 9.57
N ALA A 173 -13.06 -17.77 10.35
CA ALA A 173 -14.30 -18.27 10.96
C ALA A 173 -15.41 -18.37 9.90
N PRO A 174 -15.98 -19.56 9.61
CA PRO A 174 -16.91 -19.74 8.47
C PRO A 174 -18.16 -18.86 8.46
N ALA A 175 -18.55 -18.29 9.59
CA ALA A 175 -19.71 -17.40 9.72
C ALA A 175 -19.43 -15.92 9.40
N THR A 176 -18.16 -15.50 9.40
CA THR A 176 -17.76 -14.08 9.31
C THR A 176 -16.56 -13.83 8.38
N ALA A 177 -15.85 -14.87 7.97
CA ALA A 177 -14.65 -14.77 7.14
C ALA A 177 -14.96 -14.10 5.79
N MET A 178 -14.17 -13.08 5.48
CA MET A 178 -14.10 -12.49 4.16
C MET A 178 -13.58 -13.52 3.16
N ASN A 179 -14.28 -13.70 2.04
CA ASN A 179 -13.77 -14.50 0.93
C ASN A 179 -12.45 -13.89 0.40
N PRO A 180 -11.46 -14.69 -0.06
CA PRO A 180 -10.16 -14.21 -0.50
C PRO A 180 -10.21 -13.57 -1.91
N ASN A 181 -11.01 -12.51 -2.07
CA ASN A 181 -11.14 -11.72 -3.30
C ASN A 181 -11.78 -10.34 -3.04
N MET A 182 -11.52 -9.37 -3.92
CA MET A 182 -12.18 -8.04 -3.91
C MET A 182 -13.23 -7.90 -5.02
N ASN A 183 -13.97 -8.97 -5.35
CA ASN A 183 -14.93 -8.99 -6.48
C ASN A 183 -16.01 -7.89 -6.44
N TYR A 184 -16.30 -7.33 -5.26
CA TYR A 184 -17.30 -6.28 -5.03
C TYR A 184 -16.70 -4.99 -4.43
N GLY A 185 -15.36 -4.89 -4.38
CA GLY A 185 -14.68 -3.71 -3.84
C GLY A 185 -15.01 -2.45 -4.63
N GLN A 186 -15.33 -1.36 -3.92
CA GLN A 186 -15.69 -0.05 -4.48
C GLN A 186 -16.70 -0.06 -5.64
N GLN A 187 -17.66 -1.00 -5.63
CA GLN A 187 -18.74 -1.09 -6.61
C GLN A 187 -19.46 0.25 -6.86
N VAL A 188 -19.39 0.73 -8.10
CA VAL A 188 -20.08 1.95 -8.55
C VAL A 188 -21.55 1.63 -8.84
N ARG A 189 -22.44 2.08 -7.95
CA ARG A 189 -23.86 1.75 -7.97
C ARG A 189 -24.57 2.26 -9.23
N GLY A 190 -25.53 1.48 -9.72
CA GLY A 190 -26.34 1.82 -10.90
C GLY A 190 -27.27 0.68 -11.34
N PRO A 191 -28.06 0.89 -12.40
CA PRO A 191 -29.00 -0.10 -12.93
C PRO A 191 -28.31 -1.12 -13.87
N GLY A 192 -28.65 -2.40 -13.72
CA GLY A 192 -28.24 -3.45 -14.66
C GLY A 192 -26.89 -4.11 -14.35
N LYS A 193 -26.49 -5.07 -15.20
CA LYS A 193 -25.38 -6.00 -14.92
C LYS A 193 -24.00 -5.35 -14.74
N ALA A 194 -23.74 -4.24 -15.43
CA ALA A 194 -22.46 -3.52 -15.32
C ALA A 194 -22.19 -3.00 -13.90
N HIS A 195 -23.24 -2.72 -13.13
CA HIS A 195 -23.17 -2.17 -11.77
C HIS A 195 -23.39 -3.24 -10.69
N GLN A 196 -23.12 -4.52 -10.99
CA GLN A 196 -23.25 -5.64 -10.03
C GLN A 196 -21.91 -6.13 -9.47
N MET A 197 -20.78 -5.69 -10.06
CA MET A 197 -19.42 -6.06 -9.66
C MET A 197 -18.67 -4.84 -9.14
N GLY A 198 -17.58 -5.08 -8.41
CA GLY A 198 -16.60 -4.06 -8.04
C GLY A 198 -15.75 -3.60 -9.22
N SER A 199 -14.93 -2.57 -8.96
CA SER A 199 -13.92 -2.03 -9.86
C SER A 199 -12.51 -2.46 -9.40
N TYR A 200 -11.50 -2.24 -10.25
CA TYR A 200 -10.09 -2.47 -9.87
C TYR A 200 -9.67 -1.60 -8.66
N THR A 201 -10.28 -0.41 -8.50
CA THR A 201 -9.98 0.55 -7.42
C THR A 201 -10.26 -0.05 -6.04
N GLY A 202 -11.21 -0.99 -5.95
CA GLY A 202 -11.54 -1.74 -4.74
C GLY A 202 -10.39 -2.54 -4.14
N ILE A 203 -9.33 -2.83 -4.90
CA ILE A 203 -8.14 -3.53 -4.41
C ILE A 203 -7.36 -2.68 -3.39
N LEU A 204 -7.51 -1.34 -3.39
CA LEU A 204 -6.94 -0.45 -2.38
C LEU A 204 -7.52 -0.64 -0.97
N ASP A 205 -8.75 -1.13 -0.83
CA ASP A 205 -9.38 -1.32 0.48
C ASP A 205 -8.64 -2.42 1.28
N MET A 206 -7.93 -3.33 0.61
CA MET A 206 -7.15 -4.40 1.22
C MET A 206 -5.65 -4.05 1.40
N ARG A 207 -5.22 -2.81 1.15
CA ARG A 207 -3.82 -2.36 1.38
C ARG A 207 -3.29 -2.62 2.80
N GLY A 208 -4.19 -2.71 3.78
CA GLY A 208 -3.89 -3.08 5.16
C GLY A 208 -3.34 -4.50 5.34
N LEU A 209 -3.41 -5.38 4.33
CA LEU A 209 -2.91 -6.76 4.38
C LEU A 209 -1.43 -6.85 4.81
N VAL A 210 -0.61 -5.86 4.43
CA VAL A 210 0.80 -5.75 4.85
C VAL A 210 0.91 -5.71 6.39
N LYS A 211 0.01 -5.00 7.08
CA LYS A 211 -0.03 -4.90 8.54
C LYS A 211 -0.39 -6.25 9.16
N VAL A 212 -1.35 -6.97 8.58
CA VAL A 212 -1.76 -8.31 9.02
C VAL A 212 -0.60 -9.31 8.88
N MET A 213 0.07 -9.36 7.73
CA MET A 213 1.20 -10.27 7.51
C MET A 213 2.37 -10.01 8.46
N ASN A 214 2.71 -8.73 8.70
CA ASN A 214 3.73 -8.35 9.68
C ASN A 214 3.31 -8.70 11.11
N ALA A 215 2.05 -8.51 11.48
CA ALA A 215 1.53 -8.91 12.79
C ALA A 215 1.66 -10.42 13.03
N ILE A 216 1.38 -11.23 12.00
CA ILE A 216 1.57 -12.68 12.04
C ILE A 216 3.04 -13.04 12.21
N ALA A 217 3.94 -12.40 11.46
CA ALA A 217 5.38 -12.60 11.61
C ALA A 217 5.87 -12.24 13.03
N LEU A 218 5.39 -11.13 13.61
CA LEU A 218 5.67 -10.73 14.99
C LEU A 218 5.14 -11.74 16.01
N MET A 219 3.92 -12.26 15.84
CA MET A 219 3.37 -13.28 16.75
C MET A 219 4.16 -14.60 16.67
N LYS A 220 4.59 -15.01 15.46
CA LYS A 220 5.45 -16.19 15.26
C LYS A 220 6.82 -15.99 15.93
N ALA A 221 7.49 -14.87 15.67
CA ALA A 221 8.79 -14.54 16.27
C ALA A 221 8.72 -14.35 17.80
N ALA A 222 7.60 -13.85 18.32
CA ALA A 222 7.35 -13.74 19.75
C ALA A 222 7.09 -15.10 20.43
N ALA A 223 6.93 -16.19 19.66
CA ALA A 223 6.46 -17.50 20.10
C ALA A 223 5.08 -17.40 20.78
N SER A 224 4.14 -16.69 20.14
CA SER A 224 2.80 -16.51 20.68
C SER A 224 2.04 -17.85 20.74
N PRO A 225 1.61 -18.32 21.92
CA PRO A 225 0.78 -19.52 22.05
C PRO A 225 -0.62 -19.35 21.44
N ASP A 226 -1.05 -18.10 21.18
CA ASP A 226 -2.30 -17.81 20.49
C ASP A 226 -2.12 -17.80 18.95
N TRP A 227 -0.90 -17.98 18.42
CA TRP A 227 -0.66 -18.25 17.00
C TRP A 227 -0.40 -19.74 16.75
N THR A 228 -1.47 -20.52 16.64
CA THR A 228 -1.39 -21.99 16.54
C THR A 228 -1.07 -22.46 15.11
N ASN A 229 -0.51 -23.66 14.98
CA ASN A 229 -0.27 -24.30 13.68
C ASN A 229 -1.55 -24.45 12.82
N ALA A 230 -2.72 -24.63 13.46
CA ALA A 230 -4.00 -24.68 12.76
C ALA A 230 -4.36 -23.33 12.13
N ARG A 231 -4.16 -22.24 12.87
CA ARG A 231 -4.38 -20.86 12.41
C ARG A 231 -3.39 -20.46 11.31
N ASP A 232 -2.12 -20.82 11.47
CA ASP A 232 -1.07 -20.58 10.46
C ASP A 232 -1.39 -21.31 9.14
N LYS A 233 -1.82 -22.58 9.21
CA LYS A 233 -2.25 -23.35 8.03
C LYS A 233 -3.48 -22.75 7.36
N ALA A 234 -4.44 -22.25 8.14
CA ALA A 234 -5.65 -21.65 7.61
C ALA A 234 -5.37 -20.29 6.92
N MET A 235 -4.58 -19.41 7.52
CA MET A 235 -4.14 -18.16 6.87
C MET A 235 -3.26 -18.42 5.64
N THR A 236 -2.41 -19.46 5.68
CA THR A 236 -1.64 -19.91 4.50
C THR A 236 -2.57 -20.28 3.33
N ALA A 237 -3.69 -20.97 3.62
CA ALA A 237 -4.68 -21.34 2.59
C ALA A 237 -5.48 -20.13 2.07
N TRP A 238 -5.87 -19.20 2.96
CA TRP A 238 -6.54 -17.95 2.57
C TRP A 238 -5.62 -17.10 1.68
N THR A 239 -4.36 -16.92 2.07
CA THR A 239 -3.39 -16.09 1.34
C THR A 239 -3.05 -16.68 -0.03
N LYS A 240 -2.88 -18.00 -0.14
CA LYS A 240 -2.70 -18.67 -1.44
C LYS A 240 -3.91 -18.47 -2.37
N SER A 241 -5.12 -18.50 -1.81
CA SER A 241 -6.35 -18.22 -2.56
C SER A 241 -6.42 -16.76 -3.02
N TYR A 242 -5.98 -15.82 -2.17
CA TYR A 242 -5.94 -14.39 -2.48
C TYR A 242 -4.92 -14.05 -3.57
N ILE A 243 -3.69 -14.58 -3.49
CA ILE A 243 -2.67 -14.45 -4.55
C ILE A 243 -3.21 -15.01 -5.87
N SER A 244 -3.75 -16.24 -5.85
CA SER A 244 -4.33 -16.85 -7.05
C SER A 244 -5.45 -15.99 -7.64
N TRP A 245 -6.33 -15.39 -6.82
CA TRP A 245 -7.37 -14.49 -7.30
C TRP A 245 -6.80 -13.18 -7.87
N ILE A 246 -5.88 -12.52 -7.19
CA ILE A 246 -5.39 -11.20 -7.60
C ILE A 246 -4.48 -11.27 -8.85
N GLU A 247 -3.83 -12.41 -9.10
CA GLU A 247 -3.07 -12.64 -10.35
C GLU A 247 -3.98 -12.99 -11.54
N ASN A 248 -5.08 -13.72 -11.29
CA ASN A 248 -5.86 -14.36 -12.37
C ASN A 248 -7.20 -13.69 -12.69
N SER A 249 -7.78 -12.95 -11.76
CA SER A 249 -9.06 -12.25 -11.95
C SER A 249 -8.97 -11.09 -12.96
N ALA A 250 -10.12 -10.67 -13.48
CA ALA A 250 -10.19 -9.50 -14.35
C ALA A 250 -9.75 -8.22 -13.62
N LEU A 251 -10.26 -7.98 -12.40
CA LEU A 251 -9.92 -6.82 -11.58
C LEU A 251 -8.43 -6.77 -11.20
N GLY A 252 -7.85 -7.94 -10.89
CA GLY A 252 -6.43 -8.07 -10.58
C GLY A 252 -5.51 -7.79 -11.77
N LYS A 253 -5.87 -8.32 -12.95
CA LYS A 253 -5.19 -8.01 -14.22
C LYS A 253 -5.36 -6.56 -14.64
N GLU A 254 -6.50 -5.96 -14.34
CA GLU A 254 -6.78 -4.56 -14.64
C GLU A 254 -5.97 -3.60 -13.76
N VAL A 255 -5.91 -3.80 -12.44
CA VAL A 255 -5.06 -2.96 -11.58
C VAL A 255 -3.58 -3.09 -11.95
N ALA A 256 -3.15 -4.25 -12.46
CA ALA A 256 -1.81 -4.48 -12.96
C ALA A 256 -1.41 -3.65 -14.20
N THR A 257 -2.36 -2.99 -14.88
CA THR A 257 -2.07 -2.06 -15.99
C THR A 257 -2.08 -0.58 -15.60
N LYS A 258 -2.45 -0.24 -14.37
CA LYS A 258 -2.58 1.18 -13.95
C LYS A 258 -1.20 1.75 -13.61
N ALA A 259 -0.98 3.02 -13.94
CA ALA A 259 0.33 3.68 -13.81
C ALA A 259 0.53 4.43 -12.47
N ASN A 260 -0.52 4.57 -11.66
CA ASN A 260 -0.55 5.40 -10.46
C ASN A 260 -0.58 4.55 -9.16
N ASN A 261 -0.87 5.20 -8.03
CA ASN A 261 -0.88 4.61 -6.68
C ASN A 261 -1.61 3.25 -6.55
N HIS A 262 -2.66 3.00 -7.36
CA HIS A 262 -3.38 1.73 -7.40
C HIS A 262 -2.45 0.53 -7.62
N PHE A 263 -1.54 0.61 -8.60
CA PHE A 263 -0.57 -0.47 -8.83
C PHE A 263 0.53 -0.48 -7.77
N THR A 264 0.97 0.67 -7.29
CA THR A 264 1.97 0.74 -6.19
C THR A 264 1.47 -0.02 -4.96
N PHE A 265 0.19 0.11 -4.60
CA PHE A 265 -0.44 -0.64 -3.51
C PHE A 265 -0.80 -2.10 -3.84
N TYR A 266 -0.97 -2.48 -5.12
CA TYR A 266 -1.02 -3.89 -5.52
C TYR A 266 0.30 -4.59 -5.18
N VAL A 267 1.44 -3.95 -5.51
CA VAL A 267 2.79 -4.49 -5.27
C VAL A 267 3.03 -4.70 -3.76
N ASN A 268 2.61 -3.73 -2.91
CA ASN A 268 2.66 -3.86 -1.45
C ASN A 268 2.00 -5.18 -0.97
N GLN A 269 0.77 -5.42 -1.44
CA GLN A 269 -0.06 -6.56 -1.02
C GLN A 269 0.53 -7.88 -1.51
N MET A 270 0.93 -7.93 -2.79
CA MET A 270 1.51 -9.12 -3.40
C MET A 270 2.83 -9.51 -2.72
N ALA A 271 3.77 -8.57 -2.57
CA ALA A 271 5.07 -8.84 -1.96
C ALA A 271 4.94 -9.28 -0.49
N ALA A 272 4.11 -8.61 0.32
CA ALA A 272 3.89 -9.01 1.71
C ALA A 272 3.20 -10.39 1.83
N ALA A 273 2.28 -10.73 0.93
CA ALA A 273 1.64 -12.03 0.88
C ALA A 273 2.61 -13.15 0.47
N GLN A 274 3.47 -12.91 -0.53
CA GLN A 274 4.54 -13.83 -0.94
C GLN A 274 5.55 -14.05 0.19
N MET A 275 6.00 -12.99 0.87
CA MET A 275 6.87 -13.06 2.04
C MET A 275 6.25 -13.89 3.18
N TYR A 276 4.96 -13.71 3.48
CA TYR A 276 4.26 -14.52 4.49
C TYR A 276 4.24 -16.01 4.16
N LEU A 277 4.08 -16.36 2.88
CA LEU A 277 4.13 -17.75 2.42
C LEU A 277 5.55 -18.35 2.38
N GLY A 278 6.60 -17.56 2.66
CA GLY A 278 7.99 -17.96 2.52
C GLY A 278 8.51 -17.93 1.08
N ASP A 279 7.74 -17.33 0.15
CA ASP A 279 8.15 -17.13 -1.24
C ASP A 279 8.99 -15.85 -1.39
N THR A 280 10.20 -15.90 -0.82
CA THR A 280 11.19 -14.82 -0.88
C THR A 280 11.54 -14.45 -2.32
N GLN A 281 11.64 -15.43 -3.23
CA GLN A 281 12.03 -15.20 -4.62
C GLN A 281 10.90 -14.55 -5.43
N GLY A 282 9.65 -14.97 -5.22
CA GLY A 282 8.46 -14.31 -5.78
C GLY A 282 8.37 -12.86 -5.30
N ALA A 283 8.51 -12.63 -3.98
CA ALA A 283 8.48 -11.28 -3.41
C ALA A 283 9.58 -10.37 -3.97
N GLN A 284 10.83 -10.86 -4.06
CA GLN A 284 11.93 -10.13 -4.69
C GLN A 284 11.64 -9.80 -6.16
N SER A 285 11.05 -10.75 -6.91
CA SER A 285 10.71 -10.56 -8.32
C SER A 285 9.59 -9.54 -8.52
N THR A 286 8.54 -9.59 -7.70
CA THR A 286 7.42 -8.62 -7.67
C THR A 286 7.93 -7.20 -7.44
N LEU A 287 8.73 -7.01 -6.39
CA LEU A 287 9.28 -5.70 -6.03
C LEU A 287 10.26 -5.19 -7.07
N LYS A 288 11.17 -6.04 -7.57
CA LYS A 288 12.11 -5.68 -8.63
C LYS A 288 11.37 -5.22 -9.89
N SER A 289 10.36 -5.99 -10.32
CA SER A 289 9.53 -5.68 -11.49
C SER A 289 8.91 -4.28 -11.40
N TYR A 290 8.32 -3.94 -10.24
CA TYR A 290 7.79 -2.59 -10.00
C TYR A 290 8.85 -1.50 -10.16
N PHE A 291 10.01 -1.64 -9.50
CA PHE A 291 11.09 -0.65 -9.54
C PHE A 291 11.80 -0.54 -10.89
N THR A 292 11.79 -1.59 -11.72
CA THR A 292 12.37 -1.57 -13.09
C THR A 292 11.36 -1.31 -14.21
N HIS A 293 10.07 -1.15 -13.89
CA HIS A 293 9.02 -0.87 -14.87
C HIS A 293 8.15 0.32 -14.44
N GLN A 294 7.05 0.10 -13.72
CA GLN A 294 6.05 1.16 -13.43
C GLN A 294 6.64 2.35 -12.64
N PHE A 295 7.58 2.11 -11.72
CA PHE A 295 8.25 3.18 -10.98
C PHE A 295 9.00 4.17 -11.90
N LEU A 296 9.49 3.71 -13.06
CA LEU A 296 10.30 4.53 -13.97
C LEU A 296 9.55 5.78 -14.47
N ASP A 297 8.23 5.69 -14.57
CA ASP A 297 7.37 6.79 -15.02
C ASP A 297 6.69 7.57 -13.88
N GLN A 298 6.71 7.08 -12.63
CA GLN A 298 5.91 7.68 -11.55
C GLN A 298 6.47 8.99 -10.96
N ILE A 299 7.77 9.28 -11.15
CA ILE A 299 8.43 10.47 -10.57
C ILE A 299 9.18 11.24 -11.67
N ALA A 300 8.82 12.51 -11.85
CA ALA A 300 9.50 13.46 -12.75
C ALA A 300 10.86 13.93 -12.22
N ALA A 301 11.67 14.59 -13.05
CA ALA A 301 12.97 15.13 -12.63
C ALA A 301 12.88 16.07 -11.41
N SER A 302 11.77 16.80 -11.29
CA SER A 302 11.47 17.72 -10.19
C SER A 302 11.14 17.04 -8.85
N GLY A 303 10.87 15.73 -8.84
CA GLY A 303 10.22 15.04 -7.73
C GLY A 303 8.69 15.08 -7.78
N GLU A 304 8.08 15.80 -8.72
CA GLU A 304 6.64 15.72 -8.95
C GLU A 304 6.22 14.28 -9.33
N GLN A 305 4.98 13.92 -8.99
CA GLN A 305 4.34 12.65 -9.32
C GLN A 305 3.17 12.90 -10.29
N PRO A 306 3.39 12.96 -11.62
CA PRO A 306 2.41 13.51 -12.56
C PRO A 306 1.03 12.86 -12.54
N PHE A 307 0.96 11.54 -12.39
CA PHE A 307 -0.30 10.79 -12.28
C PHE A 307 -1.13 11.16 -11.03
N GLU A 308 -0.48 11.65 -9.97
CA GLU A 308 -1.14 12.10 -8.75
C GLU A 308 -1.39 13.63 -8.78
N ALA A 309 -0.54 14.38 -9.47
CA ALA A 309 -0.61 15.83 -9.59
C ALA A 309 -1.83 16.36 -10.36
N VAL A 310 -2.33 15.58 -11.33
CA VAL A 310 -3.55 15.88 -12.10
C VAL A 310 -4.85 15.62 -11.34
N ARG A 311 -4.79 15.01 -10.15
CA ARG A 311 -5.96 14.73 -9.32
C ARG A 311 -6.49 16.03 -8.70
N THR A 312 -7.77 16.02 -8.33
CA THR A 312 -8.43 17.15 -7.62
C THR A 312 -7.95 17.34 -6.18
N ARG A 313 -7.25 16.35 -5.64
CA ARG A 313 -6.65 16.31 -4.29
C ARG A 313 -5.16 15.94 -4.35
N PRO A 314 -4.34 16.73 -5.07
CA PRO A 314 -3.02 16.27 -5.49
C PRO A 314 -2.00 16.25 -4.35
N TYR A 315 -2.18 16.99 -3.25
CA TYR A 315 -1.31 16.85 -2.08
C TYR A 315 -1.53 15.50 -1.41
N HIS A 316 -2.80 15.12 -1.20
CA HIS A 316 -3.17 13.83 -0.65
C HIS A 316 -2.69 12.67 -1.51
N TYR A 317 -2.96 12.68 -2.83
CA TYR A 317 -2.56 11.57 -3.70
C TYR A 317 -1.04 11.42 -3.83
N ARG A 318 -0.26 12.50 -3.80
CA ARG A 318 1.21 12.44 -3.71
C ARG A 318 1.71 11.78 -2.42
N CYS A 319 1.08 12.08 -1.26
CA CYS A 319 1.40 11.41 0.00
C CYS A 319 0.98 9.93 -0.04
N PHE A 320 -0.21 9.65 -0.54
CA PHE A 320 -0.76 8.29 -0.62
C PHE A 320 0.07 7.35 -1.50
N ASN A 321 0.60 7.84 -2.63
CA ASN A 321 1.53 7.06 -3.44
C ASN A 321 2.93 6.93 -2.79
N LEU A 322 3.41 7.97 -2.07
CA LEU A 322 4.63 7.88 -1.25
C LEU A 322 4.51 6.81 -0.15
N GLU A 323 3.36 6.67 0.52
CA GLU A 323 3.10 5.58 1.48
C GLU A 323 3.38 4.21 0.85
N ALA A 324 2.91 4.01 -0.38
CA ALA A 324 3.07 2.76 -1.10
C ALA A 324 4.52 2.55 -1.60
N MET A 325 5.14 3.57 -2.20
CA MET A 325 6.56 3.51 -2.60
C MET A 325 7.49 3.17 -1.43
N ILE A 326 7.30 3.86 -0.29
CA ILE A 326 8.08 3.64 0.93
C ILE A 326 7.83 2.25 1.50
N THR A 327 6.60 1.74 1.44
CA THR A 327 6.27 0.37 1.88
C THR A 327 6.96 -0.68 1.00
N ASN A 328 6.90 -0.54 -0.32
CA ASN A 328 7.63 -1.42 -1.24
C ASN A 328 9.15 -1.37 -1.00
N ALA A 329 9.71 -0.17 -0.76
CA ALA A 329 11.14 -0.03 -0.45
C ALA A 329 11.54 -0.69 0.88
N LYS A 330 10.69 -0.60 1.92
CA LYS A 330 10.89 -1.31 3.20
C LYS A 330 10.83 -2.82 3.05
N LEU A 331 9.86 -3.35 2.29
CA LEU A 331 9.77 -4.79 2.01
C LEU A 331 10.99 -5.29 1.21
N ALA A 332 11.47 -4.50 0.26
CA ALA A 332 12.68 -4.79 -0.50
C ALA A 332 13.94 -4.79 0.37
N ASP A 333 14.09 -3.81 1.29
CA ASP A 333 15.19 -3.72 2.25
C ASP A 333 15.23 -4.97 3.17
N GLN A 334 14.08 -5.39 3.69
CA GLN A 334 13.95 -6.63 4.48
C GLN A 334 14.37 -7.89 3.69
N LEU A 335 14.28 -7.87 2.36
CA LEU A 335 14.72 -8.93 1.45
C LEU A 335 16.16 -8.74 0.93
N GLY A 336 16.92 -7.81 1.51
CA GLY A 336 18.32 -7.55 1.16
C GLY A 336 18.53 -6.75 -0.13
N MET A 337 17.50 -6.08 -0.64
CA MET A 337 17.56 -5.29 -1.87
C MET A 337 17.58 -3.79 -1.55
N ASN A 338 18.62 -3.08 -1.99
CA ASN A 338 18.62 -1.62 -1.97
C ASN A 338 17.87 -1.09 -3.19
N VAL A 339 16.60 -0.74 -3.01
CA VAL A 339 15.77 -0.02 -4.01
C VAL A 339 15.54 1.45 -3.64
N TRP A 340 16.04 1.92 -2.49
CA TRP A 340 16.00 3.33 -2.10
C TRP A 340 16.79 4.21 -3.07
N THR A 341 17.84 3.67 -3.68
CA THR A 341 18.63 4.33 -4.72
C THR A 341 18.07 4.12 -6.13
N ALA A 342 16.96 3.40 -6.30
CA ALA A 342 16.31 3.23 -7.60
C ALA A 342 15.87 4.60 -8.15
N LYS A 343 16.10 4.80 -9.44
CA LYS A 343 15.80 6.06 -10.14
C LYS A 343 14.66 5.86 -11.12
N SER A 344 13.82 6.88 -11.24
CA SER A 344 12.90 7.02 -12.36
C SER A 344 13.69 7.24 -13.66
N LYS A 345 13.02 7.19 -14.83
CA LYS A 345 13.68 7.51 -16.11
C LYS A 345 14.23 8.93 -16.17
N TYR A 346 13.74 9.82 -15.31
CA TYR A 346 14.20 11.20 -15.13
C TYR A 346 15.27 11.36 -14.03
N GLY A 347 15.80 10.26 -13.50
CA GLY A 347 16.88 10.27 -12.50
C GLY A 347 16.44 10.51 -11.05
N ALA A 348 15.15 10.72 -10.80
CA ALA A 348 14.59 11.04 -9.48
C ALA A 348 14.33 9.79 -8.63
N THR A 349 14.44 9.93 -7.32
CA THR A 349 14.24 8.85 -6.32
C THR A 349 13.00 9.12 -5.45
N ILE A 350 12.64 8.17 -4.59
CA ILE A 350 11.58 8.36 -3.58
C ILE A 350 11.89 9.57 -2.66
N GLN A 351 13.17 9.82 -2.35
CA GLN A 351 13.59 11.01 -1.59
C GLN A 351 13.25 12.31 -2.33
N ASN A 352 13.48 12.38 -3.64
CA ASN A 352 13.12 13.55 -4.44
C ASN A 352 11.60 13.77 -4.45
N ALA A 353 10.80 12.71 -4.50
CA ALA A 353 9.36 12.80 -4.41
C ALA A 353 8.86 13.34 -3.06
N LEU A 354 9.43 12.88 -1.94
CA LEU A 354 9.10 13.48 -0.64
C LEU A 354 9.52 14.96 -0.59
N ASP A 355 10.76 15.26 -1.00
CA ASP A 355 11.33 16.59 -0.96
C ASP A 355 10.46 17.61 -1.72
N TYR A 356 9.88 17.21 -2.85
CA TYR A 356 8.93 18.00 -3.63
C TYR A 356 7.61 18.24 -2.87
N VAL A 357 7.04 17.21 -2.24
CA VAL A 357 5.79 17.35 -1.46
C VAL A 357 6.00 18.22 -0.21
N MET A 358 7.15 18.11 0.45
CA MET A 358 7.52 18.99 1.58
C MET A 358 7.59 20.48 1.19
N ALA A 359 8.00 20.78 -0.05
CA ALA A 359 8.08 22.13 -0.59
C ALA A 359 6.75 22.63 -1.17
N THR A 360 5.74 21.77 -1.31
CA THR A 360 4.45 22.07 -1.94
C THR A 360 3.43 22.59 -0.91
N ASP A 361 2.76 23.70 -1.22
CA ASP A 361 1.59 24.17 -0.47
C ASP A 361 0.43 23.15 -0.61
N PRO A 362 -0.12 22.60 0.50
CA PRO A 362 -1.25 21.68 0.47
C PRO A 362 -2.56 22.32 0.00
N LYS A 363 -2.66 23.65 -0.14
CA LYS A 363 -3.84 24.36 -0.68
C LYS A 363 -5.16 24.02 0.03
N GLY A 364 -5.09 23.78 1.34
CA GLY A 364 -6.23 23.41 2.19
C GLY A 364 -6.47 21.91 2.36
N GLU A 365 -5.63 21.05 1.77
CA GLU A 365 -5.54 19.64 2.13
C GLU A 365 -4.81 19.42 3.47
N ASP A 366 -4.92 18.22 4.03
CA ASP A 366 -4.32 17.91 5.33
C ASP A 366 -2.80 17.74 5.20
N ILE A 367 -2.05 18.67 5.82
CA ILE A 367 -0.59 18.63 5.85
C ILE A 367 -0.05 17.38 6.59
N SER A 368 -0.84 16.79 7.51
CA SER A 368 -0.37 15.69 8.35
C SER A 368 -0.21 14.37 7.60
N ASP A 369 -0.82 14.23 6.41
CA ASP A 369 -0.64 13.09 5.50
C ASP A 369 0.85 12.82 5.22
N ILE A 370 1.72 13.85 5.18
CA ILE A 370 3.15 13.69 4.85
C ILE A 370 4.01 13.24 6.05
N PHE A 371 3.58 13.44 7.30
CA PHE A 371 4.49 13.35 8.47
C PHE A 371 5.14 11.96 8.64
N PRO A 372 4.42 10.83 8.50
CA PRO A 372 5.05 9.51 8.54
C PRO A 372 6.07 9.29 7.43
N HIS A 373 5.84 9.88 6.24
CA HIS A 373 6.72 9.73 5.09
C HIS A 373 8.03 10.51 5.30
N VAL A 374 7.96 11.69 5.93
CA VAL A 374 9.15 12.46 6.34
C VAL A 374 10.01 11.68 7.33
N ALA A 375 9.41 11.03 8.33
CA ALA A 375 10.13 10.18 9.27
C ALA A 375 10.78 8.97 8.56
N ALA A 376 10.05 8.28 7.69
CA ALA A 376 10.55 7.13 6.94
C ALA A 376 11.73 7.46 6.00
N ILE A 377 11.69 8.59 5.29
CA ILE A 377 12.79 9.03 4.43
C ILE A 377 13.99 9.51 5.27
N ALA A 378 13.77 10.21 6.38
CA ALA A 378 14.84 10.56 7.31
C ALA A 378 15.53 9.31 7.88
N ALA A 379 14.76 8.24 8.14
CA ALA A 379 15.30 6.96 8.58
C ALA A 379 16.15 6.26 7.50
N ALA A 380 15.69 6.26 6.25
CA ALA A 380 16.32 5.57 5.11
C ALA A 380 17.53 6.32 4.51
N TYR A 381 17.43 7.64 4.32
CA TYR A 381 18.46 8.45 3.66
C TYR A 381 19.32 9.25 4.65
N GLY A 382 18.88 9.35 5.91
CA GLY A 382 19.52 10.16 6.94
C GLY A 382 19.08 11.63 6.86
N ASP A 383 19.48 12.42 7.87
CA ASP A 383 19.18 13.86 7.91
C ASP A 383 20.40 14.70 8.35
N PRO A 384 21.50 14.69 7.58
CA PRO A 384 22.76 15.35 7.99
C PRO A 384 22.65 16.88 8.08
N LYS A 385 21.66 17.49 7.41
CA LYS A 385 21.39 18.94 7.44
C LYS A 385 20.19 19.30 8.35
N GLY A 386 19.60 18.34 9.06
CA GLY A 386 18.43 18.57 9.92
C GLY A 386 17.16 19.02 9.18
N LYS A 387 17.08 18.80 7.87
CA LYS A 387 15.97 19.21 6.98
C LYS A 387 14.66 18.57 7.39
N TYR A 388 14.66 17.25 7.58
CA TYR A 388 13.47 16.47 7.88
C TYR A 388 13.03 16.66 9.33
N ALA A 389 13.99 16.67 10.26
CA ALA A 389 13.76 16.98 11.67
C ALA A 389 13.21 18.39 11.88
N SER A 390 13.73 19.40 11.17
CA SER A 390 13.23 20.78 11.25
C SER A 390 11.80 20.92 10.69
N PHE A 391 11.50 20.26 9.56
CA PHE A 391 10.14 20.25 9.01
C PHE A 391 9.15 19.63 10.00
N LEU A 392 9.45 18.45 10.52
CA LEU A 392 8.59 17.79 11.52
C LEU A 392 8.46 18.66 12.77
N GLN A 393 9.55 19.16 13.34
CA GLN A 393 9.53 20.02 14.52
C GLN A 393 8.69 21.29 14.36
N GLN A 394 8.63 21.84 13.14
CA GLN A 394 7.82 23.02 12.79
C GLN A 394 6.33 22.69 12.60
N LYS A 395 5.99 21.51 12.05
CA LYS A 395 4.62 21.14 11.65
C LYS A 395 3.87 20.27 12.67
N ASP A 396 4.59 19.41 13.39
CA ASP A 396 4.15 18.64 14.55
C ASP A 396 5.27 18.63 15.59
N SER A 397 5.25 19.58 16.53
CA SER A 397 6.29 19.66 17.57
C SER A 397 6.32 18.46 18.53
N GLY A 398 5.30 17.60 18.48
CA GLY A 398 5.21 16.35 19.24
C GLY A 398 5.66 15.11 18.45
N TYR A 399 6.18 15.23 17.22
CA TYR A 399 6.40 14.12 16.30
C TYR A 399 7.18 12.93 16.89
N MET A 400 8.15 13.17 17.79
CA MET A 400 8.93 12.11 18.44
C MET A 400 8.11 11.19 19.36
N ASN A 401 6.91 11.62 19.76
CA ASN A 401 5.97 10.82 20.55
C ASN A 401 4.91 10.13 19.68
N GLN A 402 4.90 10.37 18.36
CA GLN A 402 3.92 9.78 17.45
C GLN A 402 4.27 8.32 17.12
N PRO A 403 3.26 7.46 16.88
CA PRO A 403 3.51 6.06 16.52
C PRO A 403 4.45 5.87 15.32
N PHE A 404 4.43 6.78 14.34
CA PHE A 404 5.28 6.69 13.15
C PHE A 404 6.77 6.84 13.45
N TRP A 405 7.14 7.70 14.40
CA TRP A 405 8.55 7.88 14.78
C TRP A 405 9.17 6.59 15.32
N PHE A 406 8.41 5.78 16.06
CA PHE A 406 8.93 4.57 16.68
C PHE A 406 9.26 3.44 15.70
N TYR A 407 8.53 3.32 14.58
CA TYR A 407 8.81 2.30 13.57
C TYR A 407 9.71 2.79 12.41
N ASP A 408 9.86 4.11 12.25
CA ASP A 408 10.77 4.71 11.26
C ASP A 408 12.15 5.01 11.86
N GLN A 409 12.97 3.96 11.95
CA GLN A 409 14.32 4.01 12.52
C GLN A 409 15.33 3.39 11.56
N SER A 410 16.47 4.06 11.30
CA SER A 410 17.47 3.57 10.31
C SER A 410 17.99 2.16 10.57
N ALA A 411 17.97 1.71 11.83
CA ALA A 411 18.40 0.37 12.22
C ALA A 411 17.48 -0.75 11.67
N ALA A 412 16.23 -0.41 11.34
CA ALA A 412 15.29 -1.33 10.69
C ALA A 412 15.46 -1.40 9.16
N LEU A 413 16.31 -0.54 8.58
CA LEU A 413 16.54 -0.40 7.13
C LEU A 413 18.03 -0.59 6.79
N PRO A 414 18.63 -1.77 7.06
CA PRO A 414 20.07 -2.00 6.94
C PRO A 414 20.62 -1.87 5.51
N ASN A 415 19.78 -1.96 4.48
CA ASN A 415 20.16 -1.83 3.07
C ASN A 415 19.78 -0.45 2.47
N SER A 416 19.30 0.48 3.30
CA SER A 416 19.10 1.88 2.94
C SER A 416 20.42 2.66 2.94
N PRO A 417 20.51 3.82 2.26
CA PRO A 417 21.70 4.67 2.28
C PRO A 417 22.24 4.94 3.70
N ALA A 418 21.38 5.33 4.64
CA ALA A 418 21.77 5.59 6.03
C ALA A 418 22.13 4.31 6.80
N GLY A 419 21.46 3.19 6.51
CA GLY A 419 21.80 1.86 7.06
C GLY A 419 23.21 1.43 6.64
N HIS A 420 23.52 1.54 5.34
CA HIS A 420 24.83 1.23 4.78
C HIS A 420 25.94 2.11 5.37
N SER A 421 25.75 3.44 5.47
CA SER A 421 26.76 4.33 6.05
C SER A 421 27.04 4.01 7.52
N LYS A 422 26.02 3.71 8.34
CA LYS A 422 26.20 3.28 9.74
C LYS A 422 26.93 1.94 9.84
N ARG A 423 26.62 0.98 8.96
CA ARG A 423 27.33 -0.31 8.91
C ARG A 423 28.79 -0.15 8.49
N GLN A 424 29.09 0.71 7.52
CA GLN A 424 30.46 1.02 7.12
C GLN A 424 31.25 1.67 8.26
N LEU A 425 30.68 2.65 8.97
CA LEU A 425 31.31 3.28 10.14
C LEU A 425 31.58 2.27 11.27
N SER A 426 30.63 1.37 11.53
CA SER A 426 30.81 0.29 12.52
C SER A 426 31.88 -0.71 12.09
N LEU A 427 31.96 -1.05 10.79
CA LEU A 427 32.99 -1.93 10.25
C LEU A 427 34.36 -1.26 10.19
N SER A 428 34.47 0.05 9.93
CA SER A 428 35.74 0.77 9.98
C SER A 428 36.25 0.96 11.40
N GLY A 429 35.35 1.11 12.39
CA GLY A 429 35.71 1.06 13.81
C GLY A 429 36.18 -0.33 14.24
N ALA A 430 35.49 -1.39 13.81
CA ALA A 430 35.90 -2.77 14.09
C ALA A 430 37.15 -3.21 13.31
N ALA A 431 37.43 -2.61 12.14
CA ALA A 431 38.61 -2.90 11.32
C ALA A 431 39.93 -2.37 11.93
N GLN A 432 39.87 -1.52 12.96
CA GLN A 432 41.05 -1.21 13.78
C GLN A 432 41.42 -2.35 14.74
N ASP A 433 40.50 -3.27 15.05
CA ASP A 433 40.71 -4.44 15.92
C ASP A 433 40.74 -5.80 15.18
N LEU A 434 40.40 -5.83 13.88
CA LEU A 434 40.29 -7.08 13.08
C LEU A 434 41.13 -7.05 11.79
N ALA A 435 42.44 -6.90 11.95
CA ALA A 435 43.44 -7.22 10.92
C ALA A 435 43.75 -8.73 10.83
N ALA A 436 42.83 -9.60 11.27
CA ALA A 436 42.93 -11.05 11.20
C ALA A 436 41.54 -11.66 10.93
N TYR A 437 41.49 -12.66 10.03
CA TYR A 437 40.30 -13.29 9.42
C TYR A 437 39.66 -12.57 8.22
N SER A 438 40.33 -12.69 7.07
CA SER A 438 39.66 -12.76 5.77
C SER A 438 39.71 -14.19 5.22
N ASP A 439 38.59 -14.91 5.22
CA ASP A 439 38.07 -15.57 4.02
C ASP A 439 36.61 -16.04 4.24
N ALA A 440 35.92 -16.37 3.15
CA ALA A 440 34.57 -16.93 3.07
C ALA A 440 33.40 -16.07 3.60
N MET A 441 32.81 -15.27 2.69
CA MET A 441 31.34 -15.18 2.45
C MET A 441 31.03 -14.06 1.41
N THR A 442 31.49 -14.24 0.17
CA THR A 442 31.17 -13.34 -0.97
C THR A 442 29.77 -13.62 -1.55
N GLY A 443 28.74 -13.36 -0.75
CA GLY A 443 27.36 -13.30 -1.23
C GLY A 443 27.15 -12.07 -2.11
N LYS A 444 26.86 -12.26 -3.41
CA LYS A 444 26.57 -11.17 -4.35
C LYS A 444 25.39 -10.33 -3.86
N VAL A 445 25.65 -9.06 -3.55
CA VAL A 445 24.61 -8.03 -3.56
C VAL A 445 24.09 -7.92 -4.99
N VAL A 446 22.80 -8.16 -5.20
CA VAL A 446 22.16 -7.95 -6.51
C VAL A 446 21.86 -6.46 -6.62
N ASP A 447 22.80 -5.72 -7.16
CA ASP A 447 22.65 -4.29 -7.40
C ASP A 447 21.61 -4.07 -8.51
N VAL A 448 20.45 -3.52 -8.14
CA VAL A 448 19.35 -3.22 -9.07
C VAL A 448 19.55 -1.84 -9.73
N ALA A 449 20.55 -1.05 -9.30
CA ALA A 449 20.75 0.33 -9.73
C ALA A 449 21.31 0.50 -11.17
N SER A 450 21.76 -0.57 -11.83
CA SER A 450 22.54 -0.48 -13.08
C SER A 450 21.74 -0.34 -14.40
N ALA A 451 20.45 0.00 -14.35
CA ALA A 451 19.57 -0.04 -15.53
C ALA A 451 19.42 1.29 -16.31
N VAL A 452 19.94 2.42 -15.81
CA VAL A 452 19.86 3.72 -16.51
C VAL A 452 21.23 4.42 -16.49
N GLY A 453 21.72 4.79 -17.67
CA GLY A 453 23.04 5.40 -17.85
C GLY A 453 23.17 6.79 -17.22
N SER A 454 24.37 7.08 -16.70
CA SER A 454 24.71 8.39 -16.14
C SER A 454 25.17 9.36 -17.24
N GLU A 455 24.23 10.02 -17.91
CA GLU A 455 24.53 11.21 -18.72
C GLU A 455 23.90 12.47 -18.10
N THR A 456 24.69 13.54 -18.01
CA THR A 456 24.33 14.81 -17.35
C THR A 456 23.56 15.78 -18.26
N GLY A 457 22.79 15.23 -19.20
CA GLY A 457 21.82 15.98 -20.00
C GLY A 457 20.45 16.01 -19.32
N ALA A 458 19.68 17.09 -19.51
CA ALA A 458 18.27 17.08 -19.13
C ALA A 458 17.54 16.02 -19.98
N VAL A 459 17.05 14.96 -19.33
CA VAL A 459 16.30 13.88 -19.99
C VAL A 459 15.09 14.50 -20.71
N GLN A 460 15.03 14.34 -22.03
CA GLN A 460 13.92 14.88 -22.82
C GLN A 460 12.62 14.17 -22.42
N PHE A 461 11.50 14.90 -22.51
CA PHE A 461 10.20 14.33 -22.18
C PHE A 461 9.82 13.22 -23.15
N GLU A 462 9.58 12.03 -22.61
CA GLU A 462 8.97 10.90 -23.30
C GLU A 462 7.67 10.50 -22.60
N CYS A 463 6.63 10.21 -23.38
CA CYS A 463 5.38 9.69 -22.83
C CYS A 463 5.63 8.45 -21.95
N PRO A 464 4.97 8.34 -20.78
CA PRO A 464 4.99 7.11 -19.99
C PRO A 464 4.60 5.86 -20.78
N LEU A 465 5.22 4.72 -20.44
CA LEU A 465 5.09 3.46 -21.18
C LEU A 465 3.63 2.95 -21.25
N VAL A 466 2.80 3.33 -20.28
CA VAL A 466 1.35 3.03 -20.29
C VAL A 466 0.65 3.54 -21.56
N PHE A 467 1.12 4.64 -22.15
CA PHE A 467 0.55 5.23 -23.36
C PHE A 467 0.94 4.49 -24.66
N LEU A 468 1.85 3.51 -24.60
CA LEU A 468 2.11 2.61 -25.73
C LEU A 468 0.95 1.63 -25.98
N ALA A 469 0.13 1.37 -24.96
CA ALA A 469 -1.01 0.46 -25.05
C ALA A 469 -2.33 1.16 -25.40
N ALA A 470 -2.49 2.43 -25.01
CA ALA A 470 -3.70 3.23 -25.22
C ALA A 470 -3.40 4.74 -25.23
N PRO A 471 -4.18 5.58 -25.94
CA PRO A 471 -3.96 7.03 -25.99
C PRO A 471 -4.24 7.75 -24.65
N GLU A 472 -4.99 7.09 -23.77
CA GLU A 472 -5.32 7.55 -22.42
C GLU A 472 -5.19 6.41 -21.42
N THR A 473 -4.92 6.73 -20.16
CA THR A 473 -4.88 5.77 -19.05
C THR A 473 -5.83 6.20 -17.94
N GLU A 474 -6.44 5.22 -17.29
CA GLU A 474 -7.38 5.43 -16.19
C GLU A 474 -6.63 5.53 -14.85
N LEU A 475 -6.95 6.54 -14.05
CA LEU A 475 -6.36 6.80 -12.73
C LEU A 475 -7.31 6.45 -11.57
N GLU A 476 -8.60 6.52 -11.84
CA GLU A 476 -9.74 6.20 -10.96
C GLU A 476 -10.91 5.81 -11.87
N ASP A 477 -11.93 5.12 -11.35
CA ASP A 477 -13.14 4.77 -12.13
C ASP A 477 -13.66 5.97 -12.96
N GLY A 478 -13.67 5.84 -14.29
CA GLY A 478 -14.14 6.89 -15.19
C GLY A 478 -13.28 8.16 -15.27
N LEU A 479 -12.09 8.19 -14.67
CA LEU A 479 -11.13 9.29 -14.71
C LEU A 479 -9.91 8.91 -15.56
N PHE A 480 -9.90 9.39 -16.80
CA PHE A 480 -8.84 9.15 -17.78
C PHE A 480 -7.95 10.38 -17.96
N VAL A 481 -6.67 10.15 -18.27
CA VAL A 481 -5.70 11.18 -18.64
C VAL A 481 -4.88 10.78 -19.86
N THR A 482 -4.46 11.75 -20.66
CA THR A 482 -3.57 11.55 -21.82
C THR A 482 -2.12 11.92 -21.50
N CYS A 483 -1.17 11.49 -22.35
CA CYS A 483 0.23 11.91 -22.24
C CYS A 483 0.38 13.45 -22.26
N ASP A 484 -0.36 14.15 -23.15
CA ASP A 484 -0.29 15.61 -23.27
C ASP A 484 -0.77 16.35 -22.01
N GLN A 485 -1.73 15.78 -21.26
CA GLN A 485 -2.17 16.34 -19.99
C GLN A 485 -1.14 16.15 -18.85
N LEU A 486 -0.33 15.10 -18.93
CA LEU A 486 0.73 14.83 -17.96
C LEU A 486 2.04 15.56 -18.28
N LYS A 487 2.33 15.82 -19.56
CA LYS A 487 3.56 16.43 -20.06
C LYS A 487 4.03 17.67 -19.26
N PRO A 488 3.16 18.67 -18.94
CA PRO A 488 3.59 19.86 -18.20
C PRO A 488 4.17 19.56 -16.80
N TRP A 489 3.77 18.45 -16.17
CA TRP A 489 4.26 18.04 -14.86
C TRP A 489 5.64 17.34 -14.93
N TYR A 490 5.92 16.65 -16.04
CA TYR A 490 7.24 16.07 -16.30
C TYR A 490 8.27 17.12 -16.72
N GLU A 491 7.85 18.15 -17.45
CA GLU A 491 8.70 19.27 -17.89
C GLU A 491 8.89 20.37 -16.81
N MET A 492 8.41 20.15 -15.58
CA MET A 492 8.64 21.08 -14.48
C MET A 492 10.14 21.22 -14.19
N PRO A 493 10.65 22.45 -13.97
CA PRO A 493 12.05 22.65 -13.61
C PRO A 493 12.36 21.94 -12.29
N MET A 494 13.58 21.40 -12.17
CA MET A 494 14.03 20.83 -10.90
C MET A 494 14.04 21.91 -9.81
N PRO A 495 13.64 21.58 -8.55
CA PRO A 495 13.82 22.47 -7.43
C PRO A 495 15.28 22.92 -7.34
N VAL A 496 15.52 24.24 -7.38
CA VAL A 496 16.86 24.78 -7.20
C VAL A 496 17.31 24.44 -5.79
N ALA A 497 18.40 23.69 -5.66
CA ALA A 497 18.95 23.35 -4.35
C ALA A 497 19.29 24.64 -3.58
N PRO A 498 18.86 24.79 -2.31
CA PRO A 498 19.08 26.01 -1.54
C PRO A 498 20.52 26.09 -0.99
N GLU A 499 21.51 26.21 -1.89
CA GLU A 499 22.92 26.50 -1.58
C GLU A 499 23.50 27.50 -2.60
N ALA A 500 22.91 28.70 -2.68
CA ALA A 500 23.47 29.88 -3.37
C ALA A 500 22.80 31.22 -2.98
N LEU A 501 22.53 31.46 -1.69
CA LEU A 501 22.23 32.78 -1.10
C LEU A 501 22.82 32.89 0.30
#